data_AF-A0A9D4CC13-F1
#
_entry.id   AF-A0A9D4CC13-F1
#
_cell.length_a   1.000
_cell.length_b   1.000
_cell.length_c   1.000
_cell.angle_alpha   90.00
_cell.angle_beta   90.00
_cell.angle_gamma   90.00
#
_symmetry.space_group_name_H-M   'P 1'
#
loop_
_entity.id
_entity.type
_entity.pdbx_description
1 polymer ?
#
loop_
_entity_poly.entity_id
_entity_poly.type
_entity_poly.pdbx_seq_one_letter_code
_entity_poly.pdbx_strand_id
1 'polypeptide(L)' 'MNNVTMVTRSQWYALSSKEDAQYMTMPVSHVFIYHTMMNECFSKRECAIEMCKIQLIHQYNNGKCSCYII' A
#
# COMPACT_ATOMS: atom_id res chain seq x y z
N MET A 1 -1.53 -15.49 19.70
CA MET A 1 -1.60 -14.19 18.98
C MET A 1 -0.49 -14.21 17.95
N ASN A 2 -0.86 -14.21 16.67
CA ASN A 2 0.10 -14.38 15.58
C ASN A 2 0.89 -13.07 15.41
N ASN A 3 2.20 -13.13 15.60
CA ASN A 3 3.11 -12.00 15.40
C ASN A 3 3.20 -11.67 13.91
N VAL A 4 2.28 -10.86 13.41
CA VAL A 4 2.37 -10.29 12.06
C VAL A 4 3.48 -9.25 12.06
N THR A 5 4.44 -9.39 11.14
CA THR A 5 5.49 -8.40 10.92
C THR A 5 5.10 -7.51 9.75
N MET A 6 4.87 -6.24 10.02
CA MET A 6 4.52 -5.26 8.98
C MET A 6 5.75 -4.81 8.20
N VAL A 7 5.64 -4.70 6.87
CA VAL A 7 6.68 -4.13 6.00
C VAL A 7 6.39 -2.66 5.80
N THR A 8 7.24 -1.81 6.37
CA THR A 8 7.09 -0.34 6.30
C THR A 8 7.34 0.20 4.89
N ARG A 9 6.86 1.43 4.63
CA ARG A 9 7.03 2.13 3.34
C ARG A 9 8.48 2.18 2.84
N SER A 10 9.43 2.45 3.73
CA SER A 10 10.85 2.50 3.37
C SER A 10 11.41 1.12 3.01
N GLN A 11 10.87 0.04 3.59
CA GLN A 11 11.33 -1.33 3.34
C GLN A 11 10.87 -1.90 2.00
N TRP A 12 9.86 -1.30 1.34
CA TRP A 12 9.46 -1.63 -0.02
C TRP A 12 9.72 -0.50 -1.03
N TYR A 13 10.51 0.52 -0.64
CA TYR A 13 10.95 1.62 -1.52
C TYR A 13 9.81 2.50 -2.04
N ALA A 14 8.80 2.76 -1.20
CA ALA A 14 7.69 3.63 -1.55
C ALA A 14 8.16 5.05 -1.92
N LEU A 15 7.59 5.61 -2.98
CA LEU A 15 7.70 7.04 -3.26
C LEU A 15 7.02 7.87 -2.17
N SER A 16 7.42 9.13 -2.01
CA SER A 16 6.71 10.06 -1.14
C SER A 16 5.25 10.22 -1.57
N SER A 17 4.38 10.58 -0.63
CA SER A 17 3.04 11.04 -0.99
C SER A 17 3.15 12.33 -1.80
N LYS A 18 2.25 12.53 -2.76
CA LYS A 18 2.14 13.78 -3.51
C LYS A 18 1.36 14.86 -2.74
N GLU A 19 0.59 14.44 -1.74
CA GLU A 19 -0.27 15.29 -0.92
C GLU A 19 -0.08 14.99 0.57
N ASP A 20 -0.53 15.94 1.39
CA ASP A 20 -0.53 15.79 2.85
C ASP A 20 -1.44 14.65 3.29
N ALA A 21 -1.01 13.97 4.36
CA ALA A 21 -1.76 12.86 4.93
C ALA A 21 -3.06 13.36 5.58
N GLN A 22 -4.20 12.78 5.16
CA GLN A 22 -5.46 12.90 5.90
C GLN A 22 -5.50 11.84 7.00
N TYR A 23 -5.70 12.28 8.24
CA TYR A 23 -5.75 11.37 9.39
C TYR A 23 -7.15 10.76 9.56
N MET A 24 -7.21 9.48 9.85
CA MET A 24 -8.45 8.78 10.14
C MET A 24 -8.84 8.92 11.61
N THR A 25 -10.14 9.08 11.88
CA THR A 25 -10.69 9.00 13.24
C THR A 25 -10.61 7.57 13.76
N MET A 26 -10.14 7.41 14.99
CA MET A 26 -10.02 6.11 15.66
C MET A 26 -11.06 5.95 16.78
N PRO A 27 -11.57 4.73 17.03
CA PRO A 27 -11.29 3.49 16.30
C PRO A 27 -12.03 3.45 14.95
N VAL A 28 -11.45 2.75 13.96
CA VAL A 28 -12.15 2.46 12.70
C VAL A 28 -13.25 1.41 12.95
N SER A 29 -14.43 1.60 12.35
CA SER A 29 -15.59 0.73 12.55
C SER A 29 -15.80 -0.31 11.44
N HIS A 30 -15.12 -0.17 10.31
CA HIS A 30 -15.29 -1.03 9.14
C HIS A 30 -13.93 -1.43 8.55
N VAL A 31 -13.86 -2.65 8.03
CA VAL A 31 -12.71 -3.18 7.28
C VAL A 31 -13.20 -3.68 5.94
N PHE A 32 -12.59 -3.21 4.85
CA PHE A 32 -12.88 -3.66 3.49
C PHE A 32 -11.70 -4.49 2.97
N ILE A 33 -11.99 -5.66 2.41
CA ILE A 33 -10.98 -6.57 1.87
C ILE A 33 -11.07 -6.52 0.35
N TYR A 34 -9.96 -6.22 -0.31
CA TYR A 34 -9.86 -6.14 -1.77
C TYR A 34 -8.68 -6.97 -2.27
N HIS A 35 -8.82 -7.54 -3.47
CA HIS A 35 -7.67 -8.03 -4.24
C HIS A 35 -7.09 -6.90 -5.09
N THR A 36 -5.80 -6.98 -5.43
CA THR A 36 -5.11 -5.93 -6.19
C THR A 36 -5.37 -6.00 -7.71
N MET A 37 -5.91 -7.11 -8.22
CA MET A 37 -5.93 -7.44 -9.66
C MET A 37 -4.54 -7.43 -10.31
N MET A 38 -3.47 -7.61 -9.52
CA MET A 38 -2.09 -7.74 -9.98
C MET A 38 -1.61 -9.19 -9.86
N ASN A 39 -0.37 -9.44 -10.25
CA ASN A 39 0.26 -10.73 -10.04
C ASN A 39 0.40 -11.03 -8.55
N GLU A 40 0.25 -12.31 -8.19
CA GLU A 40 0.63 -12.80 -6.88
C GLU A 40 2.16 -12.74 -6.69
N CYS A 41 2.61 -12.69 -5.44
CA CYS A 41 4.01 -12.61 -5.07
C CYS A 41 4.29 -13.46 -3.83
N PHE A 42 5.48 -14.07 -3.76
CA PHE A 42 5.80 -15.03 -2.68
C PHE A 42 7.10 -14.69 -1.95
N SER A 43 7.85 -13.71 -2.44
CA SER A 43 9.04 -13.18 -1.77
C SER A 43 8.92 -11.69 -1.47
N LYS A 44 9.63 -11.22 -0.43
CA LYS A 44 9.69 -9.78 -0.09
C LYS A 44 10.08 -8.92 -1.30
N ARG A 45 10.99 -9.43 -2.13
CA ARG A 45 11.48 -8.71 -3.33
C ARG A 45 10.39 -8.63 -4.40
N GLU A 46 9.72 -9.73 -4.72
CA GLU A 46 8.61 -9.74 -5.68
C GLU A 46 7.47 -8.83 -5.22
N CYS A 47 7.07 -8.94 -3.95
CA CYS A 47 6.00 -8.13 -3.41
C CYS A 47 6.36 -6.64 -3.39
N ALA A 48 7.61 -6.27 -3.10
CA ALA A 48 8.05 -4.88 -3.22
C ALA A 48 7.94 -4.35 -4.68
N ILE A 49 8.27 -5.19 -5.68
CA ILE A 49 8.13 -4.82 -7.09
C ILE A 49 6.66 -4.60 -7.46
N GLU A 50 5.76 -5.50 -7.06
CA GLU A 50 4.32 -5.34 -7.32
C GLU A 50 3.74 -4.11 -6.60
N MET A 51 4.13 -3.86 -5.35
CA MET A 51 3.74 -2.66 -4.60
C MET A 51 4.20 -1.37 -5.28
N CYS A 52 5.42 -1.32 -5.82
CA CYS A 52 5.90 -0.18 -6.60
C CYS A 52 5.05 0.06 -7.86
N LYS A 53 4.69 -1.00 -8.60
CA LYS A 53 3.79 -0.87 -9.78
C LYS A 53 2.43 -0.30 -9.38
N ILE A 54 1.83 -0.83 -8.31
CA ILE A 54 0.55 -0.36 -7.80
C ILE A 54 0.62 1.12 -7.40
N GLN A 55 1.69 1.54 -6.70
CA GLN A 55 1.86 2.94 -6.32
C GLN A 55 1.98 3.84 -7.56
N LEU A 56 2.74 3.43 -8.58
CA LEU A 56 2.89 4.20 -9.82
C LEU A 56 1.55 4.35 -10.55
N ILE A 57 0.76 3.28 -10.67
CA ILE A 57 -0.56 3.34 -11.30
C ILE A 57 -1.47 4.34 -10.57
N HIS A 58 -1.54 4.25 -9.23
CA HIS A 58 -2.41 5.15 -8.46
C HIS A 58 -1.94 6.60 -8.52
N GLN A 59 -0.65 6.86 -8.31
CA GLN A 59 -0.12 8.22 -8.28
C GLN A 59 -0.11 8.93 -9.64
N TYR A 60 0.06 8.21 -10.75
CA TYR A 60 0.29 8.83 -12.07
C TYR A 60 -0.83 8.59 -13.08
N ASN A 61 -1.44 7.40 -13.10
CA ASN A 61 -2.41 7.07 -14.14
C ASN A 61 -3.85 7.38 -13.75
N ASN A 62 -4.17 7.30 -12.44
CA ASN A 62 -5.56 7.39 -11.98
C ASN A 62 -5.90 8.70 -11.24
N GLY A 63 -4.96 9.63 -11.12
CA GLY A 63 -5.18 10.89 -10.37
C GLY A 63 -5.61 10.69 -8.91
N LYS A 64 -5.38 9.50 -8.34
CA LYS A 64 -5.75 9.16 -6.97
C LYS A 64 -4.53 9.17 -6.08
N CYS A 65 -4.63 9.88 -4.97
CA CYS A 65 -3.56 10.04 -4.01
C CYS A 65 -3.17 8.70 -3.38
N SER A 66 -1.88 8.61 -3.05
CA SER A 66 -1.17 7.45 -2.53
C SER A 66 -2.07 6.48 -1.76
N CYS A 67 -2.37 5.31 -2.33
CA CYS A 67 -3.01 4.24 -1.57
C CYS A 67 -2.14 3.91 -0.36
N TYR A 68 -2.71 4.13 0.82
CA TYR A 68 -2.32 3.42 2.02
C TYR A 68 -2.71 1.96 1.82
N ILE A 69 -1.83 1.21 1.15
CA ILE A 69 -1.83 -0.24 1.29
C ILE A 69 -1.04 -0.47 2.59
N ILE A 70 -1.81 -0.79 3.62
CA ILE A 70 -1.32 -1.21 4.95
C ILE A 70 -0.58 -2.54 4.78
#